data_AF-A0A2G6SZF3-F1
#
_entry.id   AF-A0A2G6SZF3-F1
#
_cell.length_a   1.000
_cell.length_b   1.000
_cell.length_c   1.000
_cell.angle_alpha   90.00
_cell.angle_beta   90.00
_cell.angle_gamma   90.00
#
_symmetry.space_group_name_H-M   'P 1'
#
loop_
_entity.id
_entity.type
_entity.pdbx_description
1 polymer ?
#
loop_
_entity_poly.entity_id
_entity_poly.type
_entity_poly.pdbx_seq_one_letter_code
_entity_poly.pdbx_strand_id
1 'polypeptide(L)'
;MQSTTPATAPTPPAFAERTSEHLYAIVHRWPGTCQPQEQLQPPEQSLARDEDAREVLALGYLADLRLRFVFTQPGTEFMALARASDLARLDLTPHKALALATMHLRKSGATPTLQPQANGTYRLQSPQPLLLESHLTDRNFWRGLLARFPSGVVVAMPRRGWMALAPADDTAAQAQLFDAADTEFAAAGPQQLSGCLLHFDQTGWRLHVRLPASLKPAKRKRRRKKTEEADQGSASQTTQRPHAAPAAAAQISGASAAAALEQPETAERYARQDFANAGDIEDSHLVTTGMQCLLAALVAFVLGALLWKLSPFMRLGPAQLLGTAAAALGAIGAVRLSYGLGAQTTTALLYAVASFTPIANMALWAWLIYTGLRALREAGWQPSWRTFIP
;
A
#
# COMPACT_ATOMS: atom_id res chain seq x y z
N MET A 1 -57.35 -39.03 10.86
CA MET A 1 -56.19 -38.75 10.00
C MET A 1 -56.00 -37.24 9.97
N GLN A 2 -55.05 -36.70 10.73
CA GLN A 2 -54.72 -35.28 10.75
C GLN A 2 -53.53 -35.06 9.83
N SER A 3 -53.74 -34.27 8.77
CA SER A 3 -52.70 -33.89 7.82
C SER A 3 -51.82 -32.80 8.43
N THR A 4 -50.63 -33.16 8.90
CA THR A 4 -49.59 -32.21 9.28
C THR A 4 -48.96 -31.62 8.02
N THR A 5 -49.20 -30.34 7.79
CA THR A 5 -48.50 -29.51 6.81
C THR A 5 -47.01 -29.44 7.19
N PRO A 6 -46.06 -29.72 6.28
CA PRO A 6 -44.65 -29.60 6.60
C PRO A 6 -44.29 -28.12 6.75
N ALA A 7 -43.77 -27.77 7.93
CA ALA A 7 -43.18 -26.47 8.20
C ALA A 7 -42.05 -26.22 7.19
N THR A 8 -42.24 -25.21 6.34
CA THR A 8 -41.22 -24.71 5.42
C THR A 8 -40.02 -24.28 6.26
N ALA A 9 -38.87 -24.95 6.06
CA ALA A 9 -37.62 -24.55 6.67
C ALA A 9 -37.35 -23.06 6.35
N PRO A 10 -36.87 -22.25 7.31
CA PRO A 10 -36.54 -20.87 7.05
C PRO A 10 -35.52 -20.81 5.92
N THR A 11 -35.89 -20.14 4.84
CA THR A 11 -35.01 -19.86 3.71
C THR A 11 -33.74 -19.19 4.26
N PRO A 12 -32.53 -19.67 3.93
CA PRO A 12 -31.31 -18.98 4.33
C PRO A 12 -31.38 -17.53 3.81
N PRO A 13 -30.89 -16.54 4.59
CA PRO A 13 -31.01 -15.14 4.20
C PRO A 13 -30.47 -14.94 2.79
N ALA A 14 -31.23 -14.20 1.99
CA ALA A 14 -30.88 -13.86 0.63
C ALA A 14 -29.45 -13.32 0.59
N PHE A 15 -28.68 -13.85 -0.35
CA PHE A 15 -27.36 -13.40 -0.79
C PHE A 15 -27.11 -11.93 -0.44
N ALA A 16 -26.04 -11.62 0.32
CA ALA A 16 -25.65 -10.24 0.58
C ALA A 16 -25.68 -9.47 -0.74
N GLU A 17 -26.52 -8.43 -0.82
CA GLU A 17 -26.67 -7.64 -2.03
C GLU A 17 -25.28 -7.17 -2.47
N ARG A 18 -24.86 -7.61 -3.67
CA ARG A 18 -23.54 -7.27 -4.24
C ARG A 18 -23.56 -5.87 -4.84
N THR A 19 -23.88 -4.90 -3.99
CA THR A 19 -23.93 -3.48 -4.31
C THR A 19 -22.66 -2.80 -3.80
N SER A 20 -22.35 -1.63 -4.34
CA SER A 20 -21.21 -0.83 -3.88
C SER A 20 -21.32 -0.52 -2.39
N GLU A 21 -22.51 -0.23 -1.87
CA GLU A 21 -22.80 0.15 -0.48
C GLU A 21 -22.38 -0.91 0.57
N HIS A 22 -22.28 -2.17 0.15
CA HIS A 22 -21.91 -3.28 1.03
C HIS A 22 -20.48 -3.77 0.81
N LEU A 23 -19.68 -3.04 0.04
CA LEU A 23 -18.31 -3.39 -0.26
C LEU A 23 -17.37 -2.98 0.88
N TYR A 24 -16.64 -3.95 1.43
CA TYR A 24 -15.58 -3.78 2.42
C TYR A 24 -14.29 -4.46 1.94
N ALA A 25 -13.17 -4.11 2.56
CA ALA A 25 -11.87 -4.71 2.33
C ALA A 25 -11.43 -5.44 3.60
N ILE A 26 -10.98 -6.68 3.47
CA ILE A 26 -10.47 -7.48 4.58
C ILE A 26 -9.01 -7.84 4.34
N VAL A 27 -8.26 -7.96 5.42
CA VAL A 27 -6.86 -8.37 5.40
C VAL A 27 -6.78 -9.90 5.50
N HIS A 28 -5.89 -10.50 4.73
CA HIS A 28 -5.64 -11.94 4.74
C HIS A 28 -4.16 -12.24 4.59
N ARG A 29 -3.69 -13.31 5.22
CA ARG A 29 -2.30 -13.74 5.19
C ARG A 29 -1.89 -14.30 3.82
N TRP A 30 -0.77 -13.86 3.28
CA TRP A 30 -0.12 -14.50 2.15
C TRP A 30 1.29 -14.93 2.53
N PRO A 31 1.49 -16.21 2.89
CA PRO A 31 2.82 -16.70 3.24
C PRO A 31 3.72 -16.66 2.00
N GLY A 32 4.75 -15.82 2.02
CA GLY A 32 5.64 -15.62 0.88
C GLY A 32 6.58 -14.43 1.04
N THR A 33 6.81 -13.72 -0.07
CA THR A 33 7.56 -12.46 -0.10
C THR A 33 6.84 -11.41 0.75
N CYS A 34 7.58 -10.73 1.63
CA CYS A 34 7.03 -9.60 2.38
C CYS A 34 7.27 -8.32 1.58
N GLN A 35 6.22 -7.56 1.36
CA GLN A 35 6.35 -6.22 0.81
C GLN A 35 6.86 -5.28 1.92
N PRO A 36 7.99 -4.57 1.72
CA PRO A 36 8.58 -3.74 2.78
C PRO A 36 7.79 -2.44 3.03
N GLN A 37 7.03 -1.99 2.03
CA GLN A 37 6.25 -0.77 2.07
C GLN A 37 4.82 -1.05 1.59
N GLU A 38 3.91 -0.17 1.98
CA GLU A 38 2.51 -0.22 1.56
C GLU A 38 2.38 0.03 0.06
N GLN A 39 1.93 -0.98 -0.68
CA GLN A 39 1.63 -0.83 -2.09
C GLN A 39 0.52 -1.79 -2.53
N LEU A 40 -0.52 -1.25 -3.18
CA LEU A 40 -1.58 -2.09 -3.74
C LEU A 40 -1.11 -2.70 -5.07
N GLN A 41 -0.56 -3.91 -5.00
CA GLN A 41 -0.07 -4.61 -6.18
C GLN A 41 -1.13 -5.59 -6.71
N PRO A 42 -1.34 -5.68 -8.04
CA PRO A 42 -2.11 -6.79 -8.61
C PRO A 42 -1.46 -8.12 -8.20
N PRO A 43 -2.23 -9.22 -8.13
CA PRO A 43 -1.63 -10.52 -7.88
C PRO A 43 -0.61 -10.78 -8.99
N GLU A 44 0.68 -10.77 -8.65
CA GLU A 44 1.70 -11.27 -9.56
C GLU A 44 1.28 -12.68 -9.99
N GLN A 45 1.50 -13.00 -11.27
CA GLN A 45 1.15 -14.27 -11.90
C GLN A 45 1.97 -15.46 -11.36
N SER A 46 2.17 -15.56 -10.04
CA SER A 46 2.52 -16.81 -9.38
C SER A 46 1.29 -17.72 -9.39
N LEU A 47 0.98 -18.22 -10.59
CA LEU A 47 0.16 -19.38 -10.88
C LEU A 47 0.75 -20.60 -10.17
N ALA A 48 0.28 -20.88 -8.96
CA ALA A 48 0.29 -22.24 -8.45
C ALA A 48 -0.78 -22.40 -7.37
N ARG A 49 -1.91 -22.98 -7.79
CA ARG A 49 -2.71 -23.92 -6.99
C ARG A 49 -3.77 -23.36 -6.04
N ASP A 50 -4.53 -22.36 -6.47
CA ASP A 50 -5.89 -22.17 -5.98
C ASP A 50 -6.78 -21.93 -7.20
N GLU A 51 -7.61 -22.91 -7.57
CA GLU A 51 -8.61 -22.71 -8.64
C GLU A 51 -9.60 -21.60 -8.26
N ASP A 52 -9.76 -21.30 -6.96
CA ASP A 52 -10.54 -20.19 -6.43
C ASP A 52 -9.84 -18.81 -6.57
N ALA A 53 -8.51 -18.78 -6.72
CA ALA A 53 -7.74 -17.53 -6.83
C ALA A 53 -7.82 -16.87 -8.23
N ARG A 54 -8.36 -17.57 -9.23
CA ARG A 54 -8.60 -16.97 -10.56
C ARG A 54 -9.85 -16.09 -10.58
N GLU A 55 -10.80 -16.29 -9.68
CA GLU A 55 -12.03 -15.49 -9.61
C GLU A 55 -11.98 -14.42 -8.51
N VAL A 56 -11.35 -14.72 -7.37
CA VAL A 56 -11.31 -13.84 -6.21
C VAL A 56 -10.20 -12.80 -6.34
N LEU A 57 -10.57 -11.52 -6.31
CA LEU A 57 -9.60 -10.42 -6.38
C LEU A 57 -8.82 -10.32 -5.06
N ALA A 58 -7.57 -10.80 -5.08
CA ALA A 58 -6.64 -10.70 -3.97
C ALA A 58 -5.42 -9.86 -4.38
N LEU A 59 -5.16 -8.77 -3.66
CA LEU A 59 -4.13 -7.78 -4.00
C LEU A 59 -3.01 -7.82 -2.96
N GLY A 60 -1.76 -7.74 -3.41
CA GLY A 60 -0.62 -7.48 -2.52
C GLY A 60 -0.79 -6.13 -1.82
N TYR A 61 -0.35 -6.03 -0.56
CA TYR A 61 -0.50 -4.78 0.19
C TYR A 61 0.71 -4.39 1.03
N LEU A 62 1.03 -5.17 2.07
CA LEU A 62 2.09 -4.83 3.03
C LEU A 62 2.55 -6.08 3.76
N ALA A 63 3.86 -6.21 3.98
CA ALA A 63 4.45 -7.37 4.65
C ALA A 63 3.91 -8.69 4.04
N ASP A 64 3.46 -9.64 4.87
CA ASP A 64 2.83 -10.89 4.45
C ASP A 64 1.30 -10.77 4.30
N LEU A 65 0.78 -9.57 4.00
CA LEU A 65 -0.66 -9.29 3.93
C LEU A 65 -1.13 -9.03 2.51
N ARG A 66 -2.33 -9.54 2.23
CA ARG A 66 -3.12 -9.23 1.03
C ARG A 66 -4.46 -8.64 1.42
N LEU A 67 -5.00 -7.84 0.51
CA LEU A 67 -6.36 -7.32 0.60
C LEU A 67 -7.29 -8.17 -0.27
N ARG A 68 -8.45 -8.51 0.29
CA ARG A 68 -9.58 -9.08 -0.43
C ARG A 68 -10.79 -8.20 -0.24
N PHE A 69 -11.59 -8.04 -1.27
CA PHE A 69 -12.86 -7.35 -1.17
C PHE A 69 -13.98 -8.32 -0.82
N VAL A 70 -14.91 -7.89 0.02
CA VAL A 70 -16.09 -8.66 0.43
C VAL A 70 -17.33 -7.80 0.38
N PHE A 71 -18.45 -8.42 0.03
CA PHE A 71 -19.78 -7.86 0.26
C PHE A 71 -20.30 -8.37 1.59
N THR A 72 -20.64 -7.47 2.50
CA THR A 72 -21.22 -7.79 3.80
C THR A 72 -22.18 -6.71 4.24
N GLN A 73 -23.23 -7.11 4.96
CA GLN A 73 -24.18 -6.19 5.54
C GLN A 73 -23.86 -5.97 7.03
N PRO A 74 -23.98 -4.73 7.54
CA PRO A 74 -23.84 -4.45 8.96
C PRO A 74 -24.76 -5.37 9.79
N GLY A 75 -24.19 -6.06 10.77
CA GLY A 75 -24.93 -6.97 11.67
C GLY A 75 -25.09 -8.41 11.17
N THR A 76 -24.54 -8.74 9.99
CA THR A 76 -24.47 -10.12 9.49
C THR A 76 -23.04 -10.66 9.58
N GLU A 77 -22.89 -11.93 9.96
CA GLU A 77 -21.59 -12.62 9.93
C GLU A 77 -21.21 -13.13 8.54
N PHE A 78 -22.14 -13.02 7.58
CA PHE A 78 -21.93 -13.49 6.22
C PHE A 78 -21.12 -12.48 5.39
N MET A 79 -20.04 -12.98 4.79
CA MET A 79 -19.19 -12.24 3.87
C MET A 79 -19.11 -12.99 2.54
N ALA A 80 -19.48 -12.34 1.44
CA ALA A 80 -19.30 -12.88 0.10
C ALA A 80 -18.04 -12.26 -0.53
N LEU A 81 -17.07 -13.09 -0.90
CA LEU A 81 -15.87 -12.62 -1.59
C LEU A 81 -16.23 -11.96 -2.93
N ALA A 82 -15.71 -10.76 -3.17
CA ALA A 82 -15.90 -10.06 -4.42
C ALA A 82 -14.96 -10.61 -5.50
N ARG A 83 -15.51 -10.77 -6.70
CA ARG A 83 -14.77 -11.19 -7.89
C ARG A 83 -14.33 -10.00 -8.71
N ALA A 84 -13.36 -10.21 -9.61
CA ALA A 84 -12.98 -9.19 -10.58
C ALA A 84 -14.17 -8.70 -11.43
N SER A 85 -15.09 -9.62 -11.78
CA SER A 85 -16.33 -9.28 -12.50
C SER A 85 -17.31 -8.44 -11.67
N ASP A 86 -17.35 -8.61 -10.35
CA ASP A 86 -18.19 -7.78 -9.48
C ASP A 86 -17.69 -6.33 -9.46
N LEU A 87 -16.37 -6.13 -9.38
CA LEU A 87 -15.78 -4.79 -9.44
C LEU A 87 -16.00 -4.14 -10.81
N ALA A 88 -15.81 -4.89 -11.90
CA ALA A 88 -16.06 -4.40 -13.26
C ALA A 88 -17.53 -3.99 -13.47
N ARG A 89 -18.48 -4.79 -12.95
CA ARG A 89 -19.92 -4.48 -12.99
C ARG A 89 -20.26 -3.18 -12.23
N LEU A 90 -19.52 -2.88 -11.17
CA LEU A 90 -19.70 -1.67 -10.35
C LEU A 90 -18.85 -0.47 -10.84
N ASP A 91 -18.13 -0.60 -11.96
CA ASP A 91 -17.18 0.40 -12.47
C ASP A 91 -16.10 0.82 -11.46
N LEU A 92 -15.65 -0.14 -10.64
CA LEU A 92 -14.64 0.07 -9.61
C LEU A 92 -13.29 -0.51 -10.03
N THR A 93 -12.25 0.32 -9.96
CA THR A 93 -10.86 -0.15 -9.95
C THR A 93 -10.50 -0.62 -8.54
N PRO A 94 -9.45 -1.46 -8.36
CA PRO A 94 -8.95 -1.83 -7.04
C PRO A 94 -8.74 -0.67 -6.07
N HIS A 95 -8.18 0.44 -6.55
CA HIS A 95 -7.95 1.65 -5.76
C HIS A 95 -9.26 2.34 -5.37
N LYS A 96 -10.21 2.47 -6.31
CA LYS A 96 -11.54 3.03 -6.02
C LYS A 96 -12.32 2.15 -5.04
N ALA A 97 -12.24 0.83 -5.20
CA ALA A 97 -12.85 -0.15 -4.31
C ALA A 97 -12.27 -0.07 -2.89
N LEU A 98 -10.96 0.08 -2.76
CA LEU A 98 -10.31 0.28 -1.46
C LEU A 98 -10.76 1.58 -0.80
N ALA A 99 -10.73 2.70 -1.53
CA ALA A 99 -11.19 3.99 -1.01
C ALA A 99 -12.66 3.94 -0.56
N LEU A 100 -13.52 3.26 -1.32
CA LEU A 100 -14.92 3.05 -0.99
C LEU A 100 -15.09 2.18 0.27
N ALA A 101 -14.38 1.06 0.34
CA ALA A 101 -14.39 0.16 1.50
C ALA A 101 -13.92 0.85 2.79
N THR A 102 -12.83 1.63 2.73
CA THR A 102 -12.34 2.41 3.87
C THR A 102 -13.33 3.52 4.26
N MET A 103 -14.08 4.08 3.30
CA MET A 103 -15.16 5.02 3.59
C MET A 103 -16.34 4.32 4.31
N HIS A 104 -16.76 3.14 3.87
CA HIS A 104 -17.81 2.36 4.55
C HIS A 104 -17.40 1.93 5.95
N LEU A 105 -16.14 1.54 6.14
CA LEU A 105 -15.58 1.19 7.45
C LEU A 105 -15.67 2.37 8.44
N ARG A 106 -15.47 3.60 7.98
CA ARG A 106 -15.63 4.80 8.81
C ARG A 106 -17.09 5.12 9.10
N LYS A 107 -17.96 4.97 8.10
CA LYS A 107 -19.40 5.23 8.24
C LYS A 107 -20.12 4.23 9.13
N SER A 108 -19.62 3.00 9.26
CA SER A 108 -20.26 1.97 10.10
C SER A 108 -20.19 2.28 11.59
N GLY A 109 -19.47 3.33 12.01
CA GLY A 109 -19.27 3.68 13.41
C GLY A 109 -18.35 2.70 14.15
N ALA A 110 -17.64 1.84 13.43
CA ALA A 110 -16.79 0.79 13.98
C ALA A 110 -15.38 1.27 14.33
N THR A 111 -15.17 2.57 14.58
CA THR A 111 -13.85 3.14 14.88
C THR A 111 -13.22 2.43 16.09
N PRO A 112 -12.00 1.87 15.95
CA PRO A 112 -11.36 1.16 17.04
C PRO A 112 -11.02 2.11 18.18
N THR A 113 -11.13 1.60 19.39
CA THR A 113 -10.71 2.28 20.62
C THR A 113 -9.41 1.69 21.13
N LEU A 114 -8.54 2.54 21.66
CA LEU A 114 -7.29 2.13 22.29
C LEU A 114 -7.51 1.82 23.76
N GLN A 115 -7.26 0.58 24.16
CA GLN A 115 -7.25 0.17 25.55
C GLN A 115 -5.82 0.00 26.05
N PRO A 116 -5.39 0.77 27.06
CA PRO A 116 -4.05 0.63 27.62
C PRO A 116 -3.88 -0.74 28.29
N GLN A 117 -2.69 -1.29 28.18
CA GLN A 117 -2.26 -2.49 28.90
C GLN A 117 -1.14 -2.15 29.90
N ALA A 118 -0.85 -3.06 30.81
CA ALA A 118 0.10 -2.82 31.92
C ALA A 118 1.55 -2.51 31.46
N ASN A 119 1.92 -2.84 30.22
CA ASN A 119 3.31 -2.84 29.76
C ASN A 119 3.61 -1.72 28.74
N GLY A 120 2.86 -0.61 28.78
CA GLY A 120 3.00 0.49 27.80
C GLY A 120 2.48 0.15 26.39
N THR A 121 1.96 -1.06 26.20
CA THR A 121 1.26 -1.47 24.98
C THR A 121 -0.21 -1.10 25.05
N TYR A 122 -0.85 -1.06 23.88
CA TYR A 122 -2.27 -0.76 23.73
C TYR A 122 -2.92 -1.82 22.88
N ARG A 123 -4.12 -2.26 23.28
CA ARG A 123 -4.94 -3.17 22.48
C ARG A 123 -6.03 -2.39 21.78
N LEU A 124 -6.22 -2.64 20.49
CA LEU A 124 -7.33 -2.05 19.75
C LEU A 124 -8.56 -2.95 19.90
N GLN A 125 -9.70 -2.33 20.21
CA GLN A 125 -10.99 -2.99 20.23
C GLN A 125 -11.96 -2.25 19.31
N SER A 126 -12.61 -2.99 18.41
CA SER A 126 -13.65 -2.47 17.54
C SER A 126 -15.01 -3.08 17.92
N PRO A 127 -16.11 -2.31 17.84
CA PRO A 127 -17.46 -2.85 17.88
C PRO A 127 -17.74 -3.91 16.80
N GLN A 128 -16.92 -3.97 15.74
CA GLN A 128 -17.00 -4.98 14.68
C GLN A 128 -15.70 -5.78 14.62
N PRO A 129 -15.54 -6.83 15.47
CA PRO A 129 -14.30 -7.59 15.57
C PRO A 129 -13.84 -8.24 14.24
N LEU A 130 -14.79 -8.57 13.36
CA LEU A 130 -14.50 -9.18 12.06
C LEU A 130 -13.82 -8.22 11.06
N LEU A 131 -13.93 -6.91 11.29
CA LEU A 131 -13.34 -5.87 10.46
C LEU A 131 -12.23 -5.10 11.19
N LEU A 132 -11.80 -5.57 12.37
CA LEU A 132 -10.77 -4.89 13.16
C LEU A 132 -9.50 -4.65 12.32
N GLU A 133 -9.06 -5.64 11.55
CA GLU A 133 -7.84 -5.55 10.77
C GLU A 133 -8.00 -4.77 9.47
N SER A 134 -9.25 -4.61 9.01
CA SER A 134 -9.57 -3.70 7.91
C SER A 134 -9.20 -2.25 8.23
N HIS A 135 -9.15 -1.87 9.51
CA HIS A 135 -8.69 -0.55 9.92
C HIS A 135 -7.22 -0.29 9.62
N LEU A 136 -6.41 -1.31 9.29
CA LEU A 136 -5.07 -1.11 8.74
C LEU A 136 -5.10 -0.17 7.51
N THR A 137 -6.17 -0.25 6.70
CA THR A 137 -6.35 0.56 5.48
C THR A 137 -6.84 1.99 5.75
N ASP A 138 -7.29 2.29 6.98
CA ASP A 138 -7.79 3.62 7.35
C ASP A 138 -6.65 4.54 7.81
N ARG A 139 -5.94 5.13 6.85
CA ARG A 139 -4.84 6.07 7.13
C ARG A 139 -5.26 7.25 8.03
N ASN A 140 -6.53 7.69 8.00
CA ASN A 140 -6.98 8.81 8.82
C ASN A 140 -7.04 8.43 10.30
N PHE A 141 -7.51 7.22 10.60
CA PHE A 141 -7.48 6.68 11.96
C PHE A 141 -6.04 6.67 12.51
N TRP A 142 -5.09 6.12 11.75
CA TRP A 142 -3.69 6.01 12.19
C TRP A 142 -2.98 7.36 12.27
N ARG A 143 -3.23 8.29 11.34
CA ARG A 143 -2.74 9.67 11.45
C ARG A 143 -3.29 10.38 12.69
N GLY A 144 -4.54 10.12 13.06
CA GLY A 144 -5.11 10.61 14.32
C GLY A 144 -4.33 10.14 15.56
N LEU A 145 -3.73 8.95 15.52
CA LEU A 145 -2.90 8.44 16.61
C LEU A 145 -1.52 9.12 16.70
N LEU A 146 -1.01 9.71 15.61
CA LEU A 146 0.27 10.41 15.63
C LEU A 146 0.24 11.66 16.50
N ALA A 147 -0.94 12.24 16.78
CA ALA A 147 -1.07 13.31 17.77
C ALA A 147 -0.71 12.85 19.19
N ARG A 148 -0.94 11.56 19.50
CA ARG A 148 -0.59 10.94 20.78
C ARG A 148 0.79 10.28 20.77
N PHE A 149 1.21 9.77 19.62
CA PHE A 149 2.49 9.10 19.42
C PHE A 149 3.26 9.74 18.25
N PRO A 150 3.91 10.90 18.46
CA PRO A 150 4.51 11.70 17.38
C PRO A 150 5.61 10.95 16.61
N SER A 151 6.33 10.08 17.31
CA SER A 151 7.41 9.25 16.75
C SER A 151 6.90 8.09 15.89
N GLY A 152 5.59 7.86 15.84
CA GLY A 152 4.97 6.72 15.17
C GLY A 152 4.52 5.61 16.14
N VAL A 153 3.96 4.54 15.56
CA VAL A 153 3.51 3.35 16.30
C VAL A 153 3.96 2.07 15.62
N VAL A 154 4.34 1.08 16.42
CA VAL A 154 4.56 -0.28 15.97
C VAL A 154 3.32 -1.11 16.28
N VAL A 155 2.83 -1.87 15.31
CA VAL A 155 1.54 -2.57 15.36
C VAL A 155 1.75 -4.05 15.04
N ALA A 156 1.09 -4.91 15.80
CA ALA A 156 1.08 -6.35 15.59
C ALA A 156 -0.35 -6.87 15.38
N MET A 157 -0.50 -7.80 14.43
CA MET A 157 -1.76 -8.48 14.11
C MET A 157 -1.53 -10.00 13.90
N PRO A 158 -1.08 -10.74 14.92
CA PRO A 158 -0.77 -12.15 14.82
C PRO A 158 -1.96 -13.02 14.39
N ARG A 159 -3.19 -12.64 14.74
CA ARG A 159 -4.42 -13.38 14.41
C ARG A 159 -5.64 -12.48 14.27
N ARG A 160 -6.69 -13.01 13.65
CA ARG A 160 -7.99 -12.33 13.54
C ARG A 160 -8.58 -12.00 14.93
N GLY A 161 -9.19 -10.82 15.05
CA GLY A 161 -9.70 -10.23 16.28
C GLY A 161 -8.62 -9.74 17.25
N TRP A 162 -7.34 -9.75 16.86
CA TRP A 162 -6.23 -9.35 17.73
C TRP A 162 -5.35 -8.33 17.02
N MET A 163 -5.37 -7.10 17.53
CA MET A 163 -4.49 -6.03 17.11
C MET A 163 -4.01 -5.26 18.34
N ALA A 164 -2.70 -5.09 18.44
CA ALA A 164 -2.08 -4.32 19.51
C ALA A 164 -0.98 -3.42 18.95
N LEU A 165 -0.68 -2.34 19.66
CA LEU A 165 0.37 -1.39 19.29
C LEU A 165 1.24 -0.99 20.47
N ALA A 166 2.42 -0.47 20.15
CA ALA A 166 3.36 0.17 21.06
C ALA A 166 3.85 1.49 20.43
N PRO A 167 4.19 2.51 21.23
CA PRO A 167 4.86 3.71 20.74
C PRO A 167 6.19 3.36 20.07
N ALA A 168 6.51 4.01 18.94
CA ALA A 168 7.73 3.73 18.18
C ALA A 168 9.03 4.22 18.87
N ASP A 169 8.91 5.08 19.88
CA ASP A 169 10.01 5.57 20.72
C ASP A 169 10.20 4.77 22.02
N ASP A 170 9.25 3.90 22.39
CA ASP A 170 9.34 3.04 23.58
C ASP A 170 9.82 1.64 23.20
N THR A 171 11.13 1.41 23.34
CA THR A 171 11.77 0.12 23.02
C THR A 171 11.35 -1.00 23.97
N ALA A 172 11.00 -0.70 25.21
CA ALA A 172 10.53 -1.70 26.18
C ALA A 172 9.12 -2.17 25.82
N ALA A 173 8.21 -1.24 25.51
CA ALA A 173 6.86 -1.58 25.04
C ALA A 173 6.90 -2.35 23.70
N GLN A 174 7.82 -1.99 22.79
CA GLN A 174 8.02 -2.72 21.52
C GLN A 174 8.49 -4.15 21.74
N ALA A 175 9.44 -4.38 22.66
CA ALA A 175 9.89 -5.73 23.01
C ALA A 175 8.75 -6.58 23.58
N GLN A 176 7.93 -5.99 24.47
CA GLN A 176 6.75 -6.65 25.03
C GLN A 176 5.70 -6.97 23.96
N LEU A 177 5.47 -6.05 23.02
CA LEU A 177 4.58 -6.27 21.88
C LEU A 177 5.10 -7.41 20.99
N PHE A 178 6.40 -7.46 20.74
CA PHE A 178 7.04 -8.49 19.93
C PHE A 178 6.87 -9.88 20.55
N ASP A 179 7.19 -10.03 21.84
CA ASP A 179 7.07 -11.31 22.55
C ASP A 179 5.62 -11.82 22.61
N ALA A 180 4.67 -10.91 22.90
CA ALA A 180 3.26 -11.21 22.88
C ALA A 180 2.78 -11.63 21.48
N ALA A 181 3.22 -10.91 20.44
CA ALA A 181 2.86 -11.21 19.06
C ALA A 181 3.43 -12.54 18.56
N ASP A 182 4.69 -12.88 18.88
CA ASP A 182 5.28 -14.17 18.51
C ASP A 182 4.52 -15.34 19.15
N THR A 183 4.19 -15.21 20.44
CA THR A 183 3.43 -16.20 21.20
C THR A 183 2.03 -16.38 20.63
N GLU A 184 1.30 -15.28 20.40
CA GLU A 184 -0.05 -15.31 19.83
C GLU A 184 -0.05 -15.87 18.41
N PHE A 185 0.94 -15.50 17.58
CA PHE A 185 1.07 -16.00 16.22
C PHE A 185 1.32 -17.51 16.21
N ALA A 186 2.21 -18.00 17.07
CA ALA A 186 2.49 -19.42 17.21
C ALA A 186 1.24 -20.22 17.65
N ALA A 187 0.42 -19.66 18.54
CA ALA A 187 -0.80 -20.28 19.05
C ALA A 187 -1.99 -20.22 18.08
N ALA A 188 -2.01 -19.25 17.15
CA ALA A 188 -3.18 -18.94 16.33
C ALA A 188 -3.60 -20.02 15.31
N GLY A 189 -2.71 -20.95 14.94
CA GLY A 189 -3.01 -22.03 14.00
C GLY A 189 -3.68 -21.53 12.71
N PRO A 190 -4.92 -21.95 12.37
CA PRO A 190 -5.62 -21.51 11.16
C PRO A 190 -6.06 -20.04 11.19
N GLN A 191 -6.04 -19.37 12.35
CA GLN A 191 -6.43 -17.96 12.49
C GLN A 191 -5.26 -16.98 12.31
N GLN A 192 -4.06 -17.48 12.00
CA GLN A 192 -2.87 -16.66 11.76
C GLN A 192 -3.13 -15.60 10.69
N LEU A 193 -2.75 -14.35 10.98
CA LEU A 193 -2.95 -13.22 10.07
C LEU A 193 -1.65 -12.60 9.58
N SER A 194 -0.83 -12.00 10.44
CA SER A 194 0.48 -11.47 10.06
C SER A 194 1.58 -12.04 10.94
N GLY A 195 2.61 -12.57 10.30
CA GLY A 195 3.86 -12.96 10.94
C GLY A 195 4.84 -11.81 11.12
N CYS A 196 4.37 -10.56 11.04
CA CYS A 196 5.21 -9.37 11.06
C CYS A 196 4.66 -8.32 12.03
N LEU A 197 5.55 -7.47 12.53
CA LEU A 197 5.22 -6.18 13.10
C LEU A 197 5.34 -5.12 12.00
N LEU A 198 4.45 -4.15 12.05
CA LEU A 198 4.34 -3.05 11.10
C LEU A 198 4.63 -1.74 11.81
N HIS A 199 5.30 -0.81 11.15
CA HIS A 199 5.52 0.54 11.66
C HIS A 199 4.67 1.51 10.84
N PHE A 200 3.92 2.36 11.53
CA PHE A 200 3.24 3.52 10.96
C PHE A 200 3.82 4.82 11.50
N ASP A 201 4.19 5.71 10.60
CA ASP A 201 4.61 7.09 10.91
C ASP A 201 4.03 8.07 9.86
N GLN A 202 4.61 9.27 9.76
CA GLN A 202 4.16 10.29 8.80
C GLN A 202 4.26 9.84 7.34
N THR A 203 5.23 8.98 7.02
CA THR A 203 5.45 8.39 5.68
C THR A 203 4.51 7.21 5.39
N GLY A 204 3.74 6.78 6.39
CA GLY A 204 2.77 5.69 6.28
C GLY A 204 3.33 4.36 6.76
N TRP A 205 2.83 3.27 6.14
CA TRP A 205 3.10 1.92 6.62
C TRP A 205 4.34 1.29 6.01
N ARG A 206 5.15 0.66 6.87
CA ARG A 206 6.31 -0.15 6.48
C ARG A 206 6.45 -1.39 7.35
N LEU A 207 7.13 -2.39 6.81
CA LEU A 207 7.55 -3.57 7.57
C LEU A 207 8.53 -3.13 8.67
N HIS A 208 8.26 -3.50 9.92
CA HIS A 208 9.17 -3.27 11.04
C HIS A 208 10.10 -4.48 11.24
N VAL A 209 9.52 -5.64 11.57
CA VAL A 209 10.29 -6.88 11.79
C VAL A 209 9.41 -8.11 11.53
N ARG A 210 10.03 -9.24 11.16
CA ARG A 210 9.36 -10.53 11.06
C ARG A 210 9.45 -11.31 12.38
N LEU A 211 8.37 -11.97 12.76
CA LEU A 211 8.29 -12.82 13.94
C LEU A 211 9.04 -14.15 13.71
N PRO A 212 9.83 -14.64 14.69
CA PRO A 212 10.53 -15.92 14.60
C PRO A 212 9.60 -17.10 14.30
N ALA A 213 8.40 -17.14 14.88
CA ALA A 213 7.41 -18.19 14.64
C ALA A 213 6.94 -18.25 13.18
N SER A 214 7.00 -17.13 12.44
CA SER A 214 6.65 -17.07 11.02
C SER A 214 7.67 -17.72 10.09
N LEU A 215 8.92 -17.85 10.55
CA LEU A 215 10.04 -18.41 9.77
C LEU A 215 10.13 -19.93 9.87
N LYS A 216 9.42 -20.56 10.82
CA LYS A 216 9.44 -22.02 10.99
C LYS A 216 8.61 -22.67 9.88
N PRO A 217 9.17 -23.60 9.08
CA PRO A 217 8.39 -24.30 8.07
C PRO A 217 7.31 -25.13 8.77
N ALA A 218 6.05 -24.93 8.38
CA ALA A 218 4.95 -25.71 8.89
C ALA A 218 5.21 -27.20 8.58
N LYS A 219 5.49 -28.01 9.61
CA LYS A 219 5.63 -29.47 9.48
C LYS A 219 4.28 -30.06 9.10
N ARG A 220 3.96 -30.04 7.81
CA ARG A 220 2.77 -30.69 7.26
C ARG A 220 3.01 -32.20 7.32
N LYS A 221 2.59 -32.85 8.41
CA LYS A 221 2.51 -34.32 8.51
C LYS A 221 1.55 -34.81 7.42
N ARG A 222 2.08 -35.08 6.22
CA ARG A 222 1.38 -35.81 5.16
C ARG A 222 1.24 -37.26 5.63
N ARG A 223 0.18 -37.55 6.36
CA ARG A 223 -0.24 -38.92 6.65
C ARG A 223 -0.84 -39.51 5.36
N ARG A 224 0.03 -39.94 4.43
CA ARG A 224 -0.39 -40.79 3.31
C ARG A 224 -0.70 -42.15 3.91
N LYS A 225 -2.00 -42.45 4.09
CA LYS A 225 -2.48 -43.81 4.33
C LYS A 225 -2.34 -44.53 2.98
N LYS A 226 -1.21 -45.20 2.77
CA LYS A 226 -1.00 -46.12 1.65
C LYS A 226 -1.68 -47.42 2.04
N THR A 227 -2.81 -47.70 1.42
CA THR A 227 -3.35 -49.06 1.30
C THR A 227 -2.34 -49.84 0.49
N GLU A 228 -1.67 -50.82 1.10
CA GLU A 228 -0.93 -51.85 0.37
C GLU A 228 -1.23 -53.17 1.07
N GLU A 229 -2.15 -53.88 0.44
CA GLU A 229 -2.26 -55.32 0.44
C GLU A 229 -0.98 -55.86 -0.20
N ALA A 230 -0.15 -56.57 0.57
CA ALA A 230 0.84 -57.49 0.03
C ALA A 230 1.28 -58.45 1.14
N ASP A 231 0.81 -59.66 0.93
CA ASP A 231 1.22 -60.93 1.46
C ASP A 231 2.75 -61.14 1.42
N GLN A 232 3.24 -61.86 2.44
CA GLN A 232 4.41 -62.76 2.46
C GLN A 232 5.81 -62.32 1.98
N GLY A 233 6.83 -62.57 2.82
CA GLY A 233 8.19 -62.83 2.34
C GLY A 233 9.32 -62.54 3.34
N SER A 234 9.62 -63.51 4.19
CA SER A 234 10.77 -63.59 5.08
C SER A 234 12.14 -63.21 4.49
N ALA A 235 12.99 -62.64 5.36
CA ALA A 235 14.30 -63.16 5.80
C ALA A 235 15.47 -62.17 5.71
N SER A 236 16.10 -61.96 6.88
CA SER A 236 17.56 -61.85 7.10
C SER A 236 18.31 -60.65 6.51
N GLN A 237 19.36 -60.09 7.09
CA GLN A 237 20.02 -60.09 8.41
C GLN A 237 21.12 -59.00 8.29
N THR A 238 21.45 -58.30 9.39
CA THR A 238 22.81 -57.89 9.87
C THR A 238 23.79 -57.24 8.85
N THR A 239 24.51 -56.13 9.07
CA THR A 239 25.43 -55.83 10.19
C THR A 239 26.13 -54.46 9.96
N GLN A 240 26.44 -53.77 11.06
CA GLN A 240 27.62 -52.92 11.35
C GLN A 240 27.90 -51.55 10.65
N ARG A 241 27.84 -50.52 11.51
CA ARG A 241 28.64 -49.26 11.59
C ARG A 241 30.07 -49.58 12.13
N PRO A 242 31.03 -48.63 12.40
CA PRO A 242 31.07 -47.16 12.20
C PRO A 242 32.45 -46.54 11.80
N HIS A 243 32.50 -45.19 11.81
CA HIS A 243 33.65 -44.24 11.87
C HIS A 243 34.33 -43.89 10.53
N ALA A 244 34.69 -42.64 10.19
CA ALA A 244 35.03 -41.44 10.97
C ALA A 244 34.80 -40.13 10.15
N ALA A 245 34.76 -38.99 10.83
CA ALA A 245 34.97 -37.62 10.31
C ALA A 245 36.36 -37.11 10.82
N PRO A 246 36.85 -35.85 10.61
CA PRO A 246 36.32 -34.65 9.92
C PRO A 246 37.39 -33.81 9.13
N ALA A 247 37.05 -32.54 8.80
CA ALA A 247 37.90 -31.36 8.46
C ALA A 247 38.42 -31.24 6.99
N ALA A 248 38.60 -30.08 6.33
CA ALA A 248 38.30 -28.65 6.57
C ALA A 248 38.61 -27.83 5.26
N ALA A 249 38.05 -26.60 5.17
CA ALA A 249 38.54 -25.36 4.49
C ALA A 249 38.89 -25.39 2.97
N ALA A 250 38.19 -24.68 2.07
CA ALA A 250 38.16 -23.21 1.80
C ALA A 250 39.31 -22.68 0.92
N GLN A 251 38.98 -22.20 -0.29
CA GLN A 251 39.40 -20.91 -0.90
C GLN A 251 39.06 -20.88 -2.41
N ILE A 252 38.22 -19.91 -2.84
CA ILE A 252 38.14 -19.46 -4.23
C ILE A 252 38.34 -17.94 -4.21
N SER A 253 39.44 -17.52 -4.82
CA SER A 253 39.79 -16.15 -5.16
C SER A 253 39.31 -15.86 -6.59
N GLY A 254 38.86 -14.63 -6.86
CA GLY A 254 38.48 -14.22 -8.21
C GLY A 254 37.74 -12.88 -8.27
N ALA A 255 38.34 -11.81 -7.73
CA ALA A 255 37.97 -10.44 -8.09
C ALA A 255 38.93 -9.97 -9.20
N SER A 256 38.41 -9.61 -10.37
CA SER A 256 39.18 -8.88 -11.39
C SER A 256 38.26 -7.97 -12.20
N ALA A 257 38.51 -6.67 -12.03
CA ALA A 257 38.58 -5.63 -13.04
C ALA A 257 37.62 -5.72 -14.25
N ALA A 258 36.50 -5.01 -14.14
CA ALA A 258 35.78 -4.46 -15.29
C ALA A 258 35.02 -3.20 -14.86
N ALA A 259 35.76 -2.15 -14.49
CA ALA A 259 35.22 -0.84 -14.20
C ALA A 259 36.13 0.21 -14.86
N ALA A 260 35.77 0.62 -16.08
CA ALA A 260 36.07 1.93 -16.67
C ALA A 260 35.77 1.90 -18.17
N LEU A 261 34.50 2.05 -18.53
CA LEU A 261 34.07 2.63 -19.80
C LEU A 261 32.71 3.26 -19.55
N GLU A 262 32.70 4.59 -19.54
CA GLU A 262 31.54 5.45 -19.29
C GLU A 262 30.41 5.22 -20.29
N GLN A 263 29.17 5.21 -19.80
CA GLN A 263 27.94 5.41 -20.57
C GLN A 263 27.03 6.41 -19.81
N PRO A 264 26.19 7.19 -20.52
CA PRO A 264 25.51 8.40 -20.02
C PRO A 264 24.34 8.15 -19.04
N GLU A 265 24.29 6.98 -18.39
CA GLU A 265 23.22 6.64 -17.44
C GLU A 265 23.31 7.41 -16.11
N THR A 266 24.47 7.98 -15.78
CA THR A 266 24.64 8.72 -14.53
C THR A 266 23.85 10.03 -14.53
N ALA A 267 23.71 10.71 -15.66
CA ALA A 267 22.91 11.94 -15.75
C ALA A 267 21.40 11.68 -15.58
N GLU A 268 20.87 10.59 -16.14
CA GLU A 268 19.47 10.17 -15.91
C GLU A 268 19.23 9.63 -14.50
N ARG A 269 20.23 8.98 -13.89
CA ARG A 269 20.15 8.54 -12.49
C ARG A 269 20.15 9.72 -11.51
N TYR A 270 20.92 10.78 -11.78
CA TYR A 270 20.87 12.01 -10.97
C TYR A 270 19.51 12.71 -11.08
N ALA A 271 18.89 12.76 -12.27
CA ALA A 271 17.53 13.32 -12.43
C ALA A 271 16.42 12.44 -11.83
N ARG A 272 16.61 11.12 -11.74
CA ARG A 272 15.66 10.18 -11.09
C ARG A 272 15.69 10.23 -9.57
N GLN A 273 16.77 10.71 -8.97
CA GLN A 273 16.99 10.64 -7.53
C GLN A 273 16.43 11.84 -6.76
N ASP A 274 16.12 12.94 -7.47
CA ASP A 274 15.60 14.18 -6.86
C ASP A 274 14.08 14.13 -6.57
N PHE A 275 13.35 13.15 -7.13
CA PHE A 275 11.94 12.88 -6.81
C PHE A 275 11.86 11.52 -6.14
N ALA A 276 12.30 11.46 -4.89
CA ALA A 276 12.16 10.26 -4.07
C ALA A 276 10.67 9.91 -3.94
N ASN A 277 10.33 8.66 -4.27
CA ASN A 277 9.06 7.99 -3.94
C ASN A 277 7.78 8.74 -4.32
N ALA A 278 7.31 8.55 -5.56
CA ALA A 278 5.96 8.94 -5.99
C ALA A 278 4.79 8.31 -5.17
N GLY A 279 5.08 7.51 -4.14
CA GLY A 279 4.13 7.02 -3.14
C GLY A 279 3.86 7.99 -1.97
N ASP A 280 4.69 9.03 -1.80
CA ASP A 280 4.57 10.08 -0.78
C ASP A 280 4.15 11.41 -1.41
N ILE A 281 2.94 11.46 -2.00
CA ILE A 281 2.30 12.76 -2.24
C ILE A 281 1.83 13.28 -0.87
N GLU A 282 2.75 13.85 -0.09
CA GLU A 282 2.51 14.33 1.28
C GLU A 282 1.35 15.34 1.33
N ASP A 283 1.19 16.13 0.26
CA ASP A 283 0.12 17.13 0.12
C ASP A 283 -0.45 17.14 -1.30
N SER A 284 -1.48 16.33 -1.53
CA SER A 284 -2.24 16.32 -2.80
C SER A 284 -2.80 17.71 -3.17
N HIS A 285 -3.01 18.57 -2.17
CA HIS A 285 -3.37 19.96 -2.35
C HIS A 285 -2.22 20.83 -2.90
N LEU A 286 -0.97 20.60 -2.47
CA LEU A 286 0.20 21.30 -3.03
C LEU A 286 0.44 20.91 -4.49
N VAL A 287 0.28 19.63 -4.82
CA VAL A 287 0.40 19.14 -6.20
C VAL A 287 -0.68 19.71 -7.10
N THR A 288 -1.95 19.67 -6.67
CA THR A 288 -3.07 20.17 -7.48
C THR A 288 -3.02 21.70 -7.66
N THR A 289 -2.75 22.46 -6.59
CA THR A 289 -2.60 23.92 -6.70
C THR A 289 -1.34 24.32 -7.47
N GLY A 290 -0.24 23.57 -7.34
CA GLY A 290 0.98 23.74 -8.13
C GLY A 290 0.71 23.56 -9.63
N MET A 291 -0.02 22.51 -10.01
CA MET A 291 -0.45 22.29 -11.40
C MET A 291 -1.36 23.39 -11.94
N GLN A 292 -2.33 23.84 -11.14
CA GLN A 292 -3.21 24.96 -11.54
C GLN A 292 -2.40 26.23 -11.81
N CYS A 293 -1.42 26.55 -10.97
CA CYS A 293 -0.52 27.69 -11.18
C CYS A 293 0.31 27.53 -12.46
N LEU A 294 0.87 26.34 -12.73
CA LEU A 294 1.64 26.08 -13.97
C LEU A 294 0.77 26.16 -15.23
N LEU A 295 -0.47 25.65 -15.19
CA LEU A 295 -1.41 25.75 -16.30
C LEU A 295 -1.82 27.21 -16.53
N ALA A 296 -2.12 27.97 -15.47
CA ALA A 296 -2.42 29.39 -15.57
C ALA A 296 -1.24 30.20 -16.12
N ALA A 297 -0.01 29.87 -15.71
CA ALA A 297 1.21 30.47 -16.24
C ALA A 297 1.35 30.21 -17.75
N LEU A 298 1.09 28.98 -18.20
CA LEU A 298 1.16 28.60 -19.60
C LEU A 298 0.11 29.34 -20.45
N VAL A 299 -1.13 29.46 -19.95
CA VAL A 299 -2.19 30.23 -20.60
C VAL A 299 -1.82 31.72 -20.69
N ALA A 300 -1.35 32.32 -19.59
CA ALA A 300 -0.94 33.72 -19.56
C ALA A 300 0.22 33.99 -20.53
N PHE A 301 1.18 33.07 -20.62
CA PHE A 301 2.31 33.15 -21.55
C PHE A 301 1.85 33.08 -23.01
N VAL A 302 0.99 32.12 -23.36
CA VAL A 302 0.43 31.99 -24.73
C VAL A 302 -0.37 33.23 -25.09
N LEU A 303 -1.19 33.75 -24.18
CA LEU A 303 -1.96 34.98 -24.39
C LEU A 303 -1.04 36.19 -24.61
N GLY A 304 0.01 36.32 -23.80
CA GLY A 304 1.02 37.36 -23.94
C GLY A 304 1.75 37.29 -25.28
N ALA A 305 2.14 36.10 -25.71
CA ALA A 305 2.77 35.88 -27.01
C ALA A 305 1.82 36.18 -28.19
N LEU A 306 0.54 35.84 -28.06
CA LEU A 306 -0.49 36.16 -29.06
C LEU A 306 -0.70 37.67 -29.17
N LEU A 307 -0.82 38.36 -28.02
CA LEU A 307 -0.97 39.82 -27.96
C LEU A 307 0.26 40.54 -28.53
N TRP A 308 1.46 40.01 -28.27
CA TRP A 308 2.69 40.52 -28.87
C TRP A 308 2.64 40.45 -30.41
N LYS A 309 2.11 39.36 -30.98
CA LYS A 309 1.93 39.21 -32.43
C LYS A 309 0.83 40.10 -33.01
N LEU A 310 -0.24 40.35 -32.27
CA LEU A 310 -1.43 41.07 -32.76
C LEU A 310 -1.21 42.57 -32.93
N SER A 311 -0.41 43.23 -32.08
CA SER A 311 -0.21 44.68 -32.19
C SER A 311 1.10 45.15 -31.54
N PRO A 312 1.85 46.06 -32.20
CA PRO A 312 3.02 46.69 -31.59
C PRO A 312 2.69 47.54 -30.36
N PHE A 313 1.46 48.08 -30.24
CA PHE A 313 1.01 48.83 -29.07
C PHE A 313 0.79 47.94 -27.84
N MET A 314 0.47 46.66 -28.02
CA MET A 314 0.28 45.71 -26.91
C MET A 314 1.61 45.22 -26.30
N ARG A 315 2.76 45.55 -26.92
CA ARG A 315 4.10 45.09 -26.52
C ARG A 315 4.64 45.77 -25.26
N LEU A 316 4.21 46.99 -24.97
CA LEU A 316 4.79 47.85 -23.93
C LEU A 316 4.02 47.87 -22.60
N GLY A 317 2.90 47.15 -22.49
CA GLY A 317 2.15 47.10 -21.22
C GLY A 317 1.48 45.74 -21.00
N PRO A 318 0.42 45.41 -21.76
CA PRO A 318 -0.35 44.19 -21.53
C PRO A 318 0.47 42.91 -21.69
N ALA A 319 1.33 42.81 -22.71
CA ALA A 319 2.18 41.65 -22.92
C ALA A 319 3.26 41.50 -21.84
N GLN A 320 3.85 42.61 -21.36
CA GLN A 320 4.82 42.58 -20.26
C GLN A 320 4.16 42.18 -18.94
N LEU A 321 2.98 42.73 -18.63
CA LEU A 321 2.20 42.35 -17.46
C LEU A 321 1.85 40.86 -17.47
N LEU A 322 1.37 40.33 -18.61
CA LEU A 322 1.10 38.90 -18.77
C LEU A 322 2.37 38.04 -18.66
N GLY A 323 3.50 38.51 -19.18
CA GLY A 323 4.80 37.83 -19.02
C GLY A 323 5.25 37.77 -17.56
N THR A 324 5.13 38.87 -16.81
CA THR A 324 5.46 38.90 -15.38
C THR A 324 4.52 38.05 -14.55
N ALA A 325 3.22 38.06 -14.86
CA ALA A 325 2.23 37.20 -14.20
C ALA A 325 2.52 35.72 -14.49
N ALA A 326 2.86 35.37 -15.73
CA ALA A 326 3.25 34.01 -16.10
C ALA A 326 4.51 33.55 -15.36
N ALA A 327 5.53 34.40 -15.23
CA ALA A 327 6.74 34.07 -14.48
C ALA A 327 6.47 33.87 -12.98
N ALA A 328 5.68 34.76 -12.37
CA ALA A 328 5.30 34.64 -10.95
C ALA A 328 4.47 33.39 -10.68
N LEU A 329 3.45 33.11 -11.50
CA LEU A 329 2.64 31.91 -11.40
C LEU A 329 3.46 30.64 -11.67
N GLY A 330 4.37 30.69 -12.63
CA GLY A 330 5.29 29.60 -12.95
C GLY A 330 6.21 29.26 -11.77
N ALA A 331 6.81 30.28 -11.15
CA ALA A 331 7.66 30.09 -9.98
C ALA A 331 6.88 29.52 -8.77
N ILE A 332 5.70 30.07 -8.47
CA ILE A 332 4.83 29.55 -7.40
C ILE A 332 4.41 28.10 -7.69
N GLY A 333 4.01 27.83 -8.93
CA GLY A 333 3.61 26.51 -9.38
C GLY A 333 4.73 25.48 -9.29
N ALA A 334 5.94 25.85 -9.73
CA ALA A 334 7.13 25.02 -9.65
C ALA A 334 7.47 24.68 -8.19
N VAL A 335 7.55 25.69 -7.31
CA VAL A 335 7.85 25.49 -5.89
C VAL A 335 6.82 24.57 -5.23
N ARG A 336 5.53 24.85 -5.40
CA ARG A 336 4.46 24.04 -4.79
C ARG A 336 4.44 22.62 -5.30
N LEU A 337 4.62 22.44 -6.61
CA LEU A 337 4.65 21.11 -7.20
C LEU A 337 5.89 20.33 -6.74
N SER A 338 7.05 20.97 -6.69
CA SER A 338 8.29 20.34 -6.19
C SER A 338 8.17 19.90 -4.74
N TYR A 339 7.62 20.74 -3.86
CA TYR A 339 7.35 20.34 -2.48
C TYR A 339 6.29 19.23 -2.39
N GLY A 340 5.21 19.33 -3.16
CA GLY A 340 4.19 18.27 -3.21
C GLY A 340 4.68 16.93 -3.78
N LEU A 341 5.82 16.94 -4.48
CA LEU A 341 6.51 15.75 -4.99
C LEU A 341 7.71 15.31 -4.11
N GLY A 342 7.90 15.91 -2.94
CA GLY A 342 8.97 15.54 -2.01
C GLY A 342 10.37 16.00 -2.42
N ALA A 343 10.51 16.98 -3.32
CA ALA A 343 11.81 17.48 -3.75
C ALA A 343 12.49 18.31 -2.65
N GLN A 344 13.83 18.28 -2.63
CA GLN A 344 14.62 19.11 -1.71
C GLN A 344 14.43 20.61 -1.99
N THR A 345 14.52 21.44 -0.94
CA THR A 345 14.35 22.91 -1.02
C THR A 345 15.27 23.57 -2.05
N THR A 346 16.49 23.06 -2.20
CA THR A 346 17.47 23.52 -3.20
C THR A 346 16.98 23.30 -4.62
N THR A 347 16.42 22.12 -4.90
CA THR A 347 15.85 21.76 -6.22
C THR A 347 14.60 22.59 -6.54
N ALA A 348 13.71 22.78 -5.56
CA ALA A 348 12.53 23.63 -5.73
C ALA A 348 12.91 25.09 -6.05
N LEU A 349 13.95 25.62 -5.40
CA LEU A 349 14.43 26.99 -5.63
C LEU A 349 15.10 27.13 -7.01
N LEU A 350 15.83 26.11 -7.46
CA LEU A 350 16.39 26.08 -8.81
C LEU A 350 15.30 26.10 -9.88
N TYR A 351 14.22 25.34 -9.72
CA TYR A 351 13.09 25.39 -10.66
C TYR A 351 12.33 26.71 -10.61
N ALA A 352 12.24 27.35 -9.44
CA ALA A 352 11.67 28.69 -9.30
C ALA A 352 12.49 29.73 -10.07
N VAL A 353 13.82 29.70 -9.94
CA VAL A 353 14.73 30.61 -10.65
C VAL A 353 14.71 30.34 -12.16
N ALA A 354 14.75 29.06 -12.56
CA ALA A 354 14.59 28.67 -13.95
C ALA A 354 13.24 29.15 -14.53
N SER A 355 12.23 29.34 -13.66
CA SER A 355 10.92 29.84 -14.07
C SER A 355 10.88 31.31 -14.53
N PHE A 356 12.00 32.03 -14.43
CA PHE A 356 12.14 33.39 -14.97
C PHE A 356 12.80 33.42 -16.35
N THR A 357 13.24 32.28 -16.89
CA THR A 357 13.93 32.20 -18.19
C THR A 357 12.94 31.78 -19.29
N PRO A 358 12.55 32.66 -20.23
CA PRO A 358 11.37 32.44 -21.09
C PRO A 358 11.37 31.17 -21.94
N ILE A 359 12.53 30.74 -22.46
CA ILE A 359 12.64 29.59 -23.37
C ILE A 359 12.80 28.28 -22.59
N ALA A 360 13.62 28.27 -21.53
CA ALA A 360 13.77 27.11 -20.65
C ALA A 360 12.46 26.80 -19.89
N ASN A 361 11.62 27.82 -19.69
CA ASN A 361 10.36 27.76 -18.97
C ASN A 361 9.36 26.76 -19.50
N MET A 362 9.11 26.79 -20.82
CA MET A 362 8.04 25.99 -21.43
C MET A 362 8.34 24.48 -21.32
N ALA A 363 9.59 24.10 -21.58
CA ALA A 363 10.03 22.72 -21.45
C ALA A 363 10.01 22.27 -19.98
N LEU A 364 10.48 23.12 -19.07
CA LEU A 364 10.47 22.84 -17.63
C LEU A 364 9.04 22.69 -17.10
N TRP A 365 8.12 23.61 -17.43
CA TRP A 365 6.72 23.55 -16.99
C TRP A 365 5.99 22.35 -17.58
N ALA A 366 6.16 22.07 -18.88
CA ALA A 366 5.55 20.90 -19.51
C ALA A 366 6.07 19.60 -18.88
N TRP A 367 7.37 19.53 -18.60
CA TRP A 367 7.97 18.39 -17.92
C TRP A 367 7.46 18.25 -16.49
N LEU A 368 7.39 19.34 -15.71
CA LEU A 368 6.83 19.37 -14.35
C LEU A 368 5.35 18.94 -14.33
N ILE A 369 4.53 19.46 -15.25
CA ILE A 369 3.13 19.04 -15.39
C ILE A 369 3.06 17.54 -15.72
N TYR A 370 3.89 17.05 -16.63
CA TYR A 370 3.94 15.63 -17.00
C TYR A 370 4.37 14.75 -15.82
N THR A 371 5.42 15.11 -15.09
CA THR A 371 5.89 14.34 -13.93
C THR A 371 4.87 14.34 -12.80
N GLY A 372 4.24 15.48 -12.52
CA GLY A 372 3.15 15.55 -11.56
C GLY A 372 1.94 14.70 -11.98
N LEU A 373 1.52 14.76 -13.26
CA LEU A 373 0.38 13.96 -13.76
C LEU A 373 0.68 12.46 -13.68
N ARG A 374 1.92 12.09 -13.98
CA ARG A 374 2.41 10.73 -13.84
C ARG A 374 2.40 10.29 -12.38
N ALA A 375 2.90 11.11 -11.45
CA ALA A 375 2.87 10.84 -10.02
C ALA A 375 1.43 10.67 -9.50
N LEU A 376 0.51 11.56 -9.89
CA LEU A 376 -0.92 11.42 -9.56
C LEU A 376 -1.51 10.11 -10.10
N ARG A 377 -1.17 9.74 -11.34
CA ARG A 377 -1.65 8.49 -11.96
C ARG A 377 -1.09 7.26 -11.29
N GLU A 378 0.19 7.28 -10.91
CA GLU A 378 0.86 6.24 -10.14
C GLU A 378 0.27 6.12 -8.71
N ALA A 379 -0.15 7.24 -8.11
CA ALA A 379 -0.91 7.30 -6.86
C ALA A 379 -2.40 6.91 -7.01
N GLY A 380 -2.82 6.42 -8.19
CA GLY A 380 -4.18 5.94 -8.44
C GLY A 380 -5.24 7.03 -8.65
N TRP A 381 -4.83 8.30 -8.74
CA TRP A 381 -5.74 9.38 -9.12
C TRP A 381 -6.02 9.33 -10.62
N GLN A 382 -7.30 9.43 -10.99
CA GLN A 382 -7.69 9.76 -12.36
C GLN A 382 -8.02 11.24 -12.42
N PRO A 383 -7.03 12.11 -12.70
CA PRO A 383 -7.31 13.52 -12.88
C PRO A 383 -8.28 13.69 -14.06
N SER A 384 -9.50 14.10 -13.77
CA SER A 384 -10.39 14.63 -14.81
C SER A 384 -9.95 16.06 -15.13
N TRP A 385 -10.12 16.53 -16.37
CA TRP A 385 -9.81 17.92 -16.73
C TRP A 385 -10.55 18.95 -15.85
N ARG A 386 -11.69 18.55 -15.27
CA ARG A 386 -12.49 19.35 -14.33
C ARG A 386 -11.81 19.57 -12.96
N THR A 387 -10.79 18.79 -12.63
CA THR A 387 -10.07 18.92 -11.35
C THR A 387 -9.04 20.06 -11.39
N PHE A 388 -8.65 20.52 -12.58
CA PHE A 388 -7.60 21.52 -12.78
C PHE A 388 -8.09 22.86 -13.34
N ILE A 389 -9.37 22.94 -13.68
CA ILE A 389 -10.02 24.18 -14.10
C ILE A 389 -10.99 24.53 -12.95
N PRO A 390 -10.73 25.61 -12.20
CA PRO A 390 -11.65 26.03 -11.13
C PRO A 390 -13.04 26.38 -11.64
#